data_AF-A0AA37RLS5-F1
#
_entry.id   AF-A0AA37RLS5-F1
#
_cell.length_a   1.000
_cell.length_b   1.000
_cell.length_c   1.000
_cell.angle_alpha   90.00
_cell.angle_beta   90.00
_cell.angle_gamma   90.00
#
_symmetry.space_group_name_H-M   'P 1'
#
loop_
_entity.id
_entity.type
_entity.pdbx_description
1 polymer ?
#
loop_
_entity_poly.entity_id
_entity_poly.type
_entity_poly.pdbx_seq_one_letter_code
_entity_poly.pdbx_strand_id
1 'polypeptide(L)'
;MGPLGFRESLLQFVFVGPDRRMLKVLSEIPLPARPDPDLIGDLVMVLRDILATSPLGTTVAFLLTRPGVGAITTADRRWSSVLTRAAADAGVPIEPVFRANDEHLVRVEPA
;
A
#
# COMPACT_ATOMS: atom_id res chain seq x y z
N MET A 1 9.58 7.47 20.33
CA MET A 1 8.52 6.93 19.45
C MET A 1 7.40 7.96 19.47
N GLY A 2 7.03 8.51 18.31
CA GLY A 2 5.90 9.43 18.20
C GLY A 2 4.56 8.72 18.40
N PRO A 3 3.42 9.44 18.34
CA PRO A 3 2.10 8.89 18.62
C PRO A 3 1.70 7.69 17.75
N LEU A 4 2.25 7.56 16.54
CA LEU A 4 2.00 6.43 15.64
C LEU A 4 3.03 5.28 15.77
N GLY A 5 4.12 5.49 16.51
CA GLY A 5 4.97 4.42 17.06
C GLY A 5 5.73 3.56 16.04
N PHE A 6 5.94 4.03 14.82
CA PHE A 6 6.59 3.23 13.78
C PHE A 6 8.08 3.07 14.05
N ARG A 7 8.57 1.83 13.96
CA ARG A 7 9.99 1.50 14.20
C ARG A 7 10.72 1.13 12.92
N GLU A 8 9.97 0.73 11.90
CA GLU A 8 10.49 0.17 10.65
C GLU A 8 9.71 0.74 9.47
N SER A 9 10.35 0.75 8.29
CA SER A 9 9.65 1.08 7.06
C SER A 9 8.94 -0.16 6.53
N LEU A 10 7.62 -0.12 6.39
CA LEU A 10 6.80 -1.26 6.00
C LEU A 10 5.85 -0.90 4.85
N LEU A 11 5.62 -1.84 3.94
CA LEU A 11 4.44 -1.82 3.08
C LEU A 11 3.39 -2.66 3.76
N GLN A 12 2.29 -2.03 4.14
CA GLN A 12 1.13 -2.72 4.68
C GLN A 12 0.03 -2.75 3.63
N PHE A 13 -0.74 -3.84 3.60
CA PHE A 13 -1.92 -3.91 2.77
C PHE A 13 -3.05 -4.70 3.42
N VAL A 14 -4.27 -4.33 3.05
CA VAL A 14 -5.51 -4.96 3.48
C VAL A 14 -6.49 -5.03 2.32
N PHE A 15 -7.41 -5.98 2.41
CA PHE A 15 -8.57 -6.02 1.53
C PHE A 15 -9.70 -5.19 2.14
N VAL A 16 -10.36 -4.39 1.32
CA VAL A 16 -11.52 -3.58 1.70
C VAL A 16 -12.72 -4.17 0.99
N GLY A 17 -13.67 -4.70 1.76
CA GLY A 17 -14.90 -5.27 1.22
C GLY A 17 -15.81 -4.20 0.60
N PRO A 18 -16.83 -4.63 -0.17
CA PRO A 18 -17.77 -3.71 -0.82
C PRO A 18 -18.58 -2.85 0.16
N ASP A 19 -18.65 -3.25 1.44
CA ASP A 19 -19.27 -2.49 2.53
C ASP A 19 -18.33 -1.45 3.17
N ARG A 20 -17.16 -1.23 2.57
CA ARG A 20 -16.08 -0.36 3.05
C ARG A 20 -15.50 -0.80 4.41
N ARG A 21 -15.57 -2.09 4.73
CA ARG A 21 -14.93 -2.66 5.92
C ARG A 21 -13.67 -3.42 5.54
N MET A 22 -12.64 -3.29 6.36
CA MET A 22 -11.42 -4.06 6.19
C MET A 22 -11.68 -5.53 6.53
N LEU A 23 -11.18 -6.43 5.71
CA LEU A 23 -10.98 -7.81 6.13
C LEU A 23 -9.87 -7.83 7.18
N LYS A 24 -10.05 -8.60 8.26
CA LYS A 24 -9.23 -8.57 9.48
C LYS A 24 -7.73 -8.91 9.30
N VAL A 25 -7.28 -9.20 8.08
CA VAL A 25 -5.90 -9.57 7.78
C VAL A 25 -5.13 -8.33 7.34
N LEU A 26 -4.22 -7.87 8.20
CA LEU A 26 -3.19 -6.89 7.86
C LEU A 26 -1.91 -7.65 7.52
N SER A 27 -1.48 -7.55 6.27
CA SER A 27 -0.20 -8.09 5.83
C SER A 27 0.83 -6.97 5.81
N GLU A 28 2.03 -7.26 6.30
CA GLU A 28 3.12 -6.31 6.40
C GLU A 28 4.38 -6.95 5.79
N ILE A 29 5.05 -6.20 4.92
CA ILE A 29 6.35 -6.59 4.38
C ILE A 29 7.36 -5.45 4.58
N PRO A 30 8.66 -5.76 4.79
CA PRO A 30 9.71 -4.75 4.84
C PRO A 30 9.66 -3.86 3.59
N LEU A 31 9.71 -2.55 3.78
CA LEU A 31 9.71 -1.57 2.69
C LEU A 31 11.15 -1.19 2.34
N PRO A 32 11.74 -1.75 1.27
CA PRO A 32 13.07 -1.35 0.86
C PRO A 32 13.09 0.13 0.43
N ALA A 33 14.27 0.72 0.42
CA ALA A 33 14.46 2.13 0.06
C ALA A 33 13.91 2.47 -1.34
N ARG A 34 13.88 1.48 -2.24
CA ARG A 34 13.35 1.62 -3.60
C ARG A 34 12.40 0.44 -3.91
N PRO A 35 11.28 0.70 -4.61
CA PRO A 35 10.45 -0.38 -5.10
C PRO A 35 11.18 -1.14 -6.20
N ASP A 36 11.08 -2.46 -6.15
CA ASP A 36 11.45 -3.36 -7.24
C ASP A 36 10.18 -3.65 -8.07
N PRO A 37 10.07 -3.16 -9.32
CA PRO A 37 8.88 -3.35 -10.13
C PRO A 37 8.48 -4.80 -10.34
N ASP A 38 9.45 -5.72 -10.44
CA ASP A 38 9.17 -7.14 -10.71
C ASP A 38 8.55 -7.80 -9.47
N LEU A 39 9.14 -7.55 -8.29
CA LEU A 39 8.60 -8.03 -7.01
C LEU A 39 7.20 -7.46 -6.73
N ILE A 40 6.96 -6.20 -7.09
CA ILE A 40 5.64 -5.57 -6.92
C ILE A 40 4.64 -6.12 -7.94
N GLY A 41 5.07 -6.42 -9.16
CA GLY A 41 4.27 -7.15 -10.13
C GLY A 41 3.80 -8.49 -9.58
N ASP A 42 4.72 -9.28 -9.03
CA ASP A 42 4.41 -10.57 -8.40
C ASP A 42 3.44 -10.43 -7.23
N LEU A 43 3.65 -9.45 -6.34
CA LEU A 43 2.73 -9.16 -5.25
C LEU A 43 1.32 -8.84 -5.77
N VAL A 44 1.20 -7.96 -6.76
CA VAL A 44 -0.09 -7.57 -7.33
C VAL A 44 -0.79 -8.76 -8.00
N MET A 45 -0.03 -9.65 -8.65
CA MET A 45 -0.58 -10.86 -9.24
C MET A 45 -1.17 -11.79 -8.18
N VAL A 46 -0.47 -11.98 -7.05
CA VAL A 46 -1.00 -12.74 -5.90
C VAL A 46 -2.27 -12.09 -5.36
N LEU A 47 -2.29 -10.75 -5.21
CA LEU A 47 -3.47 -10.03 -4.75
C LEU A 47 -4.66 -10.18 -5.70
N ARG A 48 -4.41 -10.16 -7.02
CA ARG A 48 -5.42 -10.39 -8.04
C ARG A 48 -6.06 -11.76 -7.89
N ASP A 49 -5.24 -12.79 -7.70
CA ASP A 49 -5.72 -14.16 -7.58
C ASP A 49 -6.56 -14.35 -6.30
N ILE A 50 -6.22 -13.65 -5.21
CA ILE A 50 -7.05 -13.60 -3.99
C ILE A 50 -8.37 -12.87 -4.25
N LEU A 51 -8.34 -11.71 -4.93
CA LEU A 51 -9.54 -10.94 -5.27
C LEU A 51 -10.50 -11.73 -6.16
N ALA A 52 -10.00 -12.59 -7.04
CA ALA A 52 -10.82 -13.45 -7.90
C ALA A 52 -11.72 -14.42 -7.10
N THR A 53 -11.36 -14.71 -5.85
CA THR A 53 -12.15 -15.54 -4.92
C THR A 53 -12.92 -14.73 -3.87
N SER A 54 -12.80 -13.40 -3.90
CA SER A 54 -13.42 -12.48 -2.94
C SER A 54 -14.76 -11.94 -3.46
N PRO A 55 -15.62 -11.38 -2.59
CA PRO A 55 -16.85 -10.73 -3.04
C PRO A 55 -16.59 -9.63 -4.08
N LEU A 56 -17.47 -9.51 -5.08
CA LEU A 56 -17.37 -8.47 -6.10
C LEU A 56 -17.38 -7.08 -5.44
N GLY A 57 -16.47 -6.21 -5.90
CA GLY A 57 -16.28 -4.88 -5.33
C GLY A 57 -15.29 -4.81 -4.17
N THR A 58 -14.62 -5.93 -3.84
CA THR A 58 -13.47 -5.91 -2.92
C THR A 58 -12.27 -5.23 -3.59
N THR A 59 -11.60 -4.33 -2.88
CA THR A 59 -10.41 -3.59 -3.33
C THR A 59 -9.22 -3.85 -2.41
N VAL A 60 -8.03 -3.41 -2.80
CA VAL A 60 -6.83 -3.44 -1.94
C VAL A 60 -6.43 -2.04 -1.51
N ALA A 61 -6.23 -1.84 -0.21
CA ALA A 61 -5.64 -0.60 0.31
C ALA A 61 -4.18 -0.82 0.69
N PHE A 62 -3.32 0.13 0.31
CA PHE A 62 -1.89 0.13 0.65
C PHE A 62 -1.55 1.27 1.61
N LEU A 63 -0.68 0.98 2.57
CA LEU A 63 -0.10 1.95 3.47
C LEU A 63 1.43 1.82 3.49
N LEU A 64 2.10 2.91 3.12
CA LEU A 64 3.53 3.06 3.30
C LEU A 64 3.78 3.57 4.71
N THR A 65 4.47 2.81 5.52
CA THR A 65 4.83 3.22 6.87
C THR A 65 6.31 3.58 6.90
N ARG A 66 6.65 4.74 7.46
CA ARG A 66 8.04 5.20 7.64
C ARG A 66 8.22 5.86 9.01
N PRO A 67 9.23 5.47 9.81
CA PRO A 67 9.50 6.12 11.08
C PRO A 67 10.00 7.56 10.86
N GLY A 68 9.76 8.42 11.85
CA GLY A 68 10.20 9.82 11.85
C GLY A 68 9.15 10.81 11.36
N VAL A 69 9.60 12.04 11.14
CA VAL A 69 8.76 13.23 10.87
C VAL A 69 9.00 13.77 9.46
N GLY A 70 8.09 14.61 8.96
CA GLY A 70 8.28 15.34 7.69
C GLY A 70 7.30 15.02 6.56
N ALA A 71 7.48 15.75 5.45
CA ALA A 71 6.59 15.76 4.28
C ALA A 71 6.78 14.56 3.34
N ILE A 72 5.87 14.41 2.38
CA ILE A 72 5.95 13.38 1.33
C ILE A 72 7.26 13.53 0.56
N THR A 73 7.99 12.44 0.44
CA THR A 73 9.29 12.35 -0.23
C THR A 73 9.14 11.88 -1.67
N THR A 74 10.18 12.07 -2.48
CA THR A 74 10.25 11.49 -3.83
C THR A 74 10.20 9.95 -3.80
N ALA A 75 10.71 9.33 -2.73
CA ALA A 75 10.63 7.89 -2.54
C ALA A 75 9.19 7.42 -2.31
N ASP A 76 8.40 8.16 -1.49
CA ASP A 76 6.97 7.89 -1.30
C ASP A 76 6.23 7.92 -2.64
N ARG A 77 6.44 8.98 -3.44
CA ARG A 77 5.80 9.11 -4.75
C ARG A 77 6.20 8.01 -5.71
N ARG A 78 7.47 7.62 -5.75
CA ARG A 78 7.95 6.51 -6.58
C ARG A 78 7.29 5.19 -6.19
N TRP A 79 7.15 4.92 -4.89
CA TRP A 79 6.40 3.77 -4.40
C TRP A 79 4.94 3.80 -4.85
N SER A 80 4.28 4.95 -4.70
CA SER A 80 2.91 5.14 -5.18
C SER A 80 2.79 4.88 -6.68
N SER A 81 3.68 5.43 -7.51
CA SER A 81 3.65 5.22 -8.96
C SER A 81 3.82 3.75 -9.34
N VAL A 82 4.74 3.03 -8.70
CA VAL A 82 4.97 1.61 -9.02
C VAL A 82 3.78 0.76 -8.60
N LEU A 83 3.22 0.97 -7.41
CA LEU A 83 2.03 0.25 -6.95
C LEU A 83 0.81 0.52 -7.84
N THR A 84 0.54 1.80 -8.14
CA THR A 84 -0.59 2.19 -8.99
C THR A 84 -0.44 1.64 -10.40
N ARG A 85 0.77 1.69 -10.98
CA ARG A 85 1.02 1.14 -12.31
C ARG A 85 0.87 -0.38 -12.35
N ALA A 86 1.50 -1.09 -11.43
CA ALA A 86 1.40 -2.56 -11.39
C ALA A 86 -0.05 -3.02 -11.19
N ALA A 87 -0.80 -2.35 -10.31
CA ALA A 87 -2.23 -2.62 -10.11
C ALA A 87 -3.04 -2.37 -11.39
N ALA A 88 -2.80 -1.25 -12.08
CA ALA A 88 -3.48 -0.95 -13.34
C ALA A 88 -3.16 -1.99 -14.43
N ASP A 89 -1.89 -2.37 -14.58
CA ASP A 89 -1.44 -3.34 -15.58
C ASP A 89 -2.06 -4.74 -15.33
N ALA A 90 -2.32 -5.09 -14.05
CA ALA A 90 -2.94 -6.36 -13.66
C ALA A 90 -4.47 -6.31 -13.51
N GLY A 91 -5.10 -5.14 -13.68
CA GLY A 91 -6.54 -4.95 -13.49
C GLY A 91 -7.01 -5.08 -12.02
N VAL A 92 -6.12 -4.86 -11.05
CA VAL A 92 -6.44 -4.94 -9.62
C VAL A 92 -6.98 -3.60 -9.13
N PRO A 93 -8.21 -3.55 -8.59
CA PRO A 93 -8.76 -2.32 -8.03
C PRO A 93 -8.08 -2.01 -6.69
N ILE A 94 -7.48 -0.82 -6.59
CA ILE A 94 -6.80 -0.34 -5.39
C ILE A 94 -7.44 0.94 -4.88
N GLU A 95 -7.46 1.10 -3.56
CA GLU A 95 -7.69 2.39 -2.92
C GLU A 95 -6.49 3.33 -3.14
N PRO A 96 -6.65 4.65 -2.92
CA PRO A 96 -5.51 5.57 -2.93
C PRO A 96 -4.39 5.08 -1.99
N VAL A 97 -3.14 5.23 -2.43
CA VAL A 97 -1.98 4.88 -1.60
C VAL A 97 -1.80 5.95 -0.53
N PHE A 98 -1.66 5.51 0.72
CA PHE A 98 -1.37 6.40 1.84
C PHE A 98 0.05 6.20 2.35
N ARG A 99 0.58 7.23 3.01
CA ARG A 99 1.80 7.14 3.82
C ARG A 99 1.49 7.57 5.25
N ALA A 100 1.91 6.76 6.21
CA ALA A 100 1.93 7.09 7.62
C ALA A 100 3.37 7.29 8.11
N ASN A 101 3.57 8.30 8.96
CA ASN A 101 4.78 8.46 9.76
C ASN A 101 4.42 8.78 11.21
N ASP A 102 5.33 9.29 12.03
CA ASP A 102 5.05 9.55 13.45
C ASP A 102 4.04 10.69 13.70
N GLU A 103 3.70 11.50 12.71
CA GLU A 103 2.85 12.70 12.86
C GLU A 103 1.60 12.70 11.97
N HIS A 104 1.70 12.10 10.79
CA HIS A 104 0.75 12.30 9.71
C HIS A 104 0.43 11.01 8.97
N LEU A 105 -0.86 10.86 8.64
CA LEU A 105 -1.37 9.96 7.61
C LEU A 105 -1.82 10.80 6.43
N VAL A 106 -1.15 10.66 5.29
CA VAL A 106 -1.40 11.48 4.09
C VAL A 106 -1.55 10.60 2.86
N ARG A 107 -2.44 11.01 1.95
CA ARG A 107 -2.51 10.41 0.62
C ARG A 107 -1.26 10.76 -0.16
N VAL A 108 -0.70 9.79 -0.88
CA VAL A 108 0.42 10.00 -1.79
C VAL A 108 -0.09 9.91 -3.21
N GLU A 109 0.06 11.01 -3.97
CA GLU A 109 -0.21 10.95 -5.40
C GLU A 109 0.96 10.27 -6.12
N PRO A 110 0.69 9.44 -7.14
CA PRO A 110 1.71 9.00 -8.08
C PRO A 110 2.46 10.20 -8.68
N ALA A 111 3.78 10.05 -8.87
CA ALA A 111 4.59 10.98 -9.65
C ALA A 111 4.21 10.98 -11.14
#